data_AF-A0A1T1BGD4-F1
#
_entry.id   AF-A0A1T1BGD4-F1
#
_cell.length_a   1.000
_cell.length_b   1.000
_cell.length_c   1.000
_cell.angle_alpha   90.00
_cell.angle_beta   90.00
_cell.angle_gamma   90.00
#
_symmetry.space_group_name_H-M   'P 1'
#
loop_
_entity.id
_entity.type
_entity.pdbx_description
1 polymer ?
#
loop_
_entity_poly.entity_id
_entity_poly.type
_entity_poly.pdbx_seq_one_letter_code
_entity_poly.pdbx_strand_id
1 'polypeptide(L)'
;MDASTKQRLLQQEFEALHPCTGGEPWAPPELLIPASQALKFLRRLAELDIALLYGVDLLELQPDHSVLVKDTRQFGKDRALGLTEAARFVQSHLGTSEAMLFSYDVSDDVPWSERASILRAKPSLRAQLTSENQVHVTVTGAAALQAAVDLVWHHVRLVQVSVVRGETLELTGDSGRYEQLEQTTAWIRDVLTGMPDGQFCLMGTMLSYTSPLPEDQWLLPSDLSRT
;
A
#
# COMPACT_ATOMS: atom_id res chain seq x y z
N MET A 1 -13.96 -6.78 8.21
CA MET A 1 -13.44 -8.14 8.00
C MET A 1 -12.29 -8.33 8.95
N ASP A 2 -12.33 -9.42 9.72
CA ASP A 2 -11.23 -9.78 10.62
C ASP A 2 -10.05 -10.41 9.86
N ALA A 3 -8.89 -10.40 10.49
CA ALA A 3 -7.66 -10.97 9.97
C ALA A 3 -7.79 -12.46 9.65
N SER A 4 -8.52 -13.22 10.47
CA SER A 4 -8.71 -14.66 10.26
C SER A 4 -9.44 -14.97 8.95
N THR A 5 -10.39 -14.12 8.57
CA THR A 5 -11.17 -14.24 7.36
C THR A 5 -10.33 -13.86 6.15
N LYS A 6 -9.57 -12.75 6.21
CA LYS A 6 -8.61 -12.38 5.17
C LYS A 6 -7.59 -13.48 4.91
N GLN A 7 -7.02 -14.03 5.97
CA GLN A 7 -6.02 -15.09 5.87
C GLN A 7 -6.62 -16.38 5.29
N ARG A 8 -7.84 -16.74 5.69
CA ARG A 8 -8.54 -17.90 5.12
C ARG A 8 -8.78 -17.74 3.62
N LEU A 9 -9.17 -16.55 3.16
CA LEU A 9 -9.35 -16.26 1.73
C LEU A 9 -8.04 -16.43 0.96
N LEU A 10 -6.94 -15.88 1.45
CA LEU A 10 -5.62 -16.04 0.81
C LEU A 10 -5.19 -17.52 0.75
N GLN A 11 -5.40 -18.28 1.83
CA GLN A 11 -5.06 -19.70 1.87
C GLN A 11 -5.91 -20.55 0.93
N GLN A 12 -7.20 -20.25 0.80
CA GLN A 12 -8.11 -20.95 -0.11
C GLN A 12 -7.82 -20.65 -1.58
N GLU A 13 -7.43 -19.42 -1.91
CA GLU A 13 -7.23 -18.99 -3.30
C GLU A 13 -5.88 -19.36 -3.88
N PHE A 14 -4.85 -19.42 -3.04
CA PHE A 14 -3.46 -19.64 -3.47
C PHE A 14 -2.88 -20.96 -2.95
N GLU A 15 -3.76 -21.90 -2.52
CA GLU A 15 -3.46 -23.24 -1.97
C GLU A 15 -1.96 -23.47 -1.79
N ALA A 16 -1.47 -22.97 -0.66
CA ALA A 16 -0.06 -22.88 -0.34
C ALA A 16 0.62 -24.23 -0.63
N LEU A 17 1.63 -24.23 -1.50
CA LEU A 17 2.70 -25.22 -1.38
C LEU A 17 3.25 -25.00 0.03
N HIS A 18 2.82 -25.83 0.98
CA HIS A 18 3.17 -25.66 2.38
C HIS A 18 4.70 -25.62 2.46
N PRO A 19 5.32 -24.55 2.99
CA PRO A 19 6.69 -24.67 3.44
C PRO A 19 6.68 -25.80 4.47
N CYS A 20 7.57 -26.78 4.30
CA CYS A 20 7.61 -28.00 5.09
C CYS A 20 7.33 -27.72 6.57
N THR A 21 6.46 -28.54 7.16
CA THR A 21 6.11 -28.59 8.59
C THR A 21 7.34 -28.43 9.48
N GLY A 22 7.63 -27.21 9.91
CA GLY A 22 8.82 -26.88 10.70
C GLY A 22 8.95 -25.43 11.16
N GLY A 23 8.04 -24.54 10.79
CA GLY A 23 8.06 -23.13 11.24
C GLY A 23 7.56 -22.96 12.68
N GLU A 24 8.25 -22.13 13.45
CA GLU A 24 7.83 -21.77 14.81
C GLU A 24 6.51 -20.96 14.77
N PRO A 25 5.58 -21.15 15.73
CA PRO A 25 4.23 -20.60 15.69
C PRO A 25 4.12 -19.06 15.77
N TRP A 26 5.24 -18.34 15.92
CA TRP A 26 5.30 -16.88 15.94
C TRP A 26 5.75 -16.26 14.60
N ALA A 27 6.15 -17.06 13.61
CA ALA A 27 6.57 -16.55 12.31
C ALA A 27 5.34 -16.08 11.48
N PRO A 28 5.44 -14.95 10.76
CA PRO A 28 4.37 -14.47 9.89
C PRO A 28 4.03 -15.51 8.80
N PRO A 29 2.79 -15.53 8.29
CA PRO A 29 2.39 -16.49 7.27
C PRO A 29 3.19 -16.27 5.97
N GLU A 30 4.14 -17.16 5.72
CA GLU A 30 4.96 -17.17 4.53
C GLU A 30 4.33 -18.12 3.51
N LEU A 31 3.51 -17.57 2.60
CA LEU A 31 2.95 -18.33 1.48
C LEU A 31 3.97 -18.40 0.35
N LEU A 32 4.36 -19.62 -0.04
CA LEU A 32 5.11 -19.87 -1.26
C LEU A 32 4.17 -19.73 -2.45
N ILE A 33 4.32 -18.68 -3.23
CA ILE A 33 3.46 -18.38 -4.38
C ILE A 33 4.19 -18.76 -5.67
N PRO A 34 3.62 -19.59 -6.55
CA PRO A 34 4.19 -19.83 -7.87
C PRO A 34 4.38 -18.49 -8.61
N ALA A 35 5.48 -18.31 -9.32
CA ALA A 35 5.77 -17.05 -10.00
C ALA A 35 4.64 -16.63 -10.96
N SER A 36 3.98 -17.60 -11.61
CA SER A 36 2.81 -17.39 -12.48
C SER A 36 1.58 -16.80 -11.77
N GLN A 37 1.48 -16.92 -10.44
CA GLN A 37 0.38 -16.41 -9.62
C GLN A 37 0.76 -15.16 -8.82
N ALA A 38 2.03 -14.77 -8.80
CA ALA A 38 2.54 -13.69 -7.95
C ALA A 38 1.82 -12.34 -8.14
N LEU A 39 1.51 -11.95 -9.39
CA LEU A 39 0.75 -10.71 -9.64
C LEU A 39 -0.70 -10.79 -9.16
N LYS A 40 -1.34 -11.94 -9.34
CA LYS A 40 -2.69 -12.19 -8.81
C LYS A 40 -2.70 -12.14 -7.29
N PHE A 41 -1.66 -12.67 -6.64
CA PHE A 41 -1.49 -12.60 -5.20
C PHE A 41 -1.35 -11.16 -4.69
N LEU A 42 -0.48 -10.36 -5.31
CA LEU A 42 -0.30 -8.95 -4.95
C LEU A 42 -1.58 -8.12 -5.11
N ARG A 43 -2.40 -8.40 -6.13
CA ARG A 43 -3.74 -7.77 -6.24
C ARG A 43 -4.65 -8.17 -5.12
N ARG A 44 -4.66 -9.46 -4.76
CA ARG A 44 -5.49 -9.93 -3.66
C ARG A 44 -5.08 -9.29 -2.34
N LEU A 45 -3.79 -9.03 -2.14
CA LEU A 45 -3.32 -8.24 -1.00
C LEU A 45 -3.86 -6.80 -1.07
N ALA A 46 -3.76 -6.13 -2.21
CA ALA A 46 -4.29 -4.77 -2.39
C ALA A 46 -5.81 -4.69 -2.14
N GLU A 47 -6.56 -5.66 -2.66
CA GLU A 47 -8.01 -5.78 -2.52
C GLU A 47 -8.45 -6.00 -1.07
N LEU A 48 -7.65 -6.74 -0.29
CA LEU A 48 -7.91 -7.01 1.13
C LEU A 48 -7.26 -5.98 2.07
N ASP A 49 -6.70 -4.90 1.53
CA ASP A 49 -5.97 -3.86 2.27
C ASP A 49 -4.82 -4.43 3.13
N ILE A 50 -4.09 -5.41 2.57
CA ILE A 50 -2.97 -6.09 3.23
C ILE A 50 -1.67 -5.53 2.66
N ALA A 51 -0.79 -5.09 3.56
CA ALA A 51 0.51 -4.57 3.18
C ALA A 51 1.63 -5.59 3.38
N LEU A 52 2.64 -5.47 2.51
CA LEU A 52 3.91 -6.17 2.65
C LEU A 52 4.71 -5.62 3.85
N LEU A 53 5.51 -6.48 4.46
CA LEU A 53 6.33 -6.17 5.62
C LEU A 53 7.75 -5.78 5.25
N TYR A 54 8.47 -6.68 4.56
CA TYR A 54 9.92 -6.59 4.42
C TYR A 54 10.39 -6.68 2.97
N GLY A 55 9.74 -7.49 2.14
CA GLY A 55 10.24 -7.73 0.79
C GLY A 55 9.56 -8.87 0.05
N VAL A 56 10.16 -9.21 -1.10
CA VAL A 56 9.90 -10.42 -1.88
C VAL A 56 11.21 -11.17 -2.07
N ASP A 57 11.19 -12.47 -1.79
CA ASP A 57 12.29 -13.38 -2.08
C ASP A 57 11.98 -14.22 -3.32
N LEU A 58 12.92 -14.27 -4.25
CA LEU A 58 12.87 -15.16 -5.40
C LEU A 58 13.44 -16.51 -5.02
N LEU A 59 12.68 -17.56 -5.31
CA LEU A 59 13.02 -18.91 -4.90
C LEU A 59 13.28 -19.81 -6.11
N GLU A 60 14.29 -20.65 -5.98
CA GLU A 60 14.59 -21.75 -6.89
C GLU A 60 14.44 -23.07 -6.16
N LEU A 61 13.70 -24.00 -6.78
CA LEU A 61 13.64 -25.37 -6.32
C LEU A 61 14.88 -26.11 -6.83
N GLN A 62 15.67 -26.63 -5.90
CA GLN A 62 16.82 -27.47 -6.23
C GLN A 62 16.36 -28.90 -6.55
N PRO A 63 17.17 -29.70 -7.27
CA PRO A 63 16.83 -31.09 -7.60
C PRO A 63 16.58 -32.01 -6.40
N ASP A 64 17.12 -31.64 -5.23
CA ASP A 64 16.90 -32.33 -3.96
C ASP A 64 15.66 -31.84 -3.20
N HIS A 65 14.84 -31.00 -3.85
CA HIS A 65 13.65 -30.33 -3.31
C HIS A 65 13.95 -29.30 -2.21
N SER A 66 15.22 -28.92 -2.00
CA SER A 66 15.55 -27.77 -1.17
C SER A 66 15.20 -26.46 -1.89
N VAL A 67 14.95 -25.40 -1.11
CA VAL A 67 14.62 -24.08 -1.63
C VAL A 67 15.82 -23.17 -1.44
N LEU A 68 16.29 -22.55 -2.52
CA LEU A 68 17.36 -21.55 -2.52
C LEU A 68 16.79 -20.16 -2.78
N VAL A 69 17.17 -19.18 -1.95
CA VAL A 69 16.91 -17.76 -2.22
C VAL A 69 17.88 -17.27 -3.29
N LYS A 70 17.35 -16.92 -4.46
CA LYS A 70 18.12 -16.38 -5.60
C LYS A 70 18.40 -14.90 -5.46
N ASP A 71 17.37 -14.16 -5.07
CA ASP A 71 17.41 -12.70 -4.94
C ASP A 71 16.38 -12.27 -3.90
N THR A 72 16.66 -11.15 -3.23
CA THR A 72 15.80 -10.57 -2.21
C THR A 72 15.62 -9.11 -2.53
N ARG A 73 14.37 -8.71 -2.76
CA ARG A 73 14.00 -7.30 -2.87
C ARG A 73 13.40 -6.82 -1.57
N GLN A 74 14.18 -6.04 -0.81
CA GLN A 74 13.65 -5.30 0.33
C GLN A 74 12.99 -4.00 -0.13
N PHE A 75 11.79 -3.73 0.36
CA PHE A 75 11.09 -2.47 0.07
C PHE A 75 11.44 -1.41 1.11
N GLY A 76 11.42 -0.15 0.68
CA GLY A 76 11.64 0.97 1.58
C GLY A 76 10.56 1.07 2.67
N LYS A 77 10.75 2.00 3.63
CA LYS A 77 9.79 2.26 4.72
C LYS A 77 8.42 2.77 4.24
N ASP A 78 8.29 3.16 2.97
CA ASP A 78 7.05 3.67 2.41
C ASP A 78 6.12 2.51 2.03
N ARG A 79 5.30 2.12 3.02
CA ARG A 79 4.36 1.00 2.92
C ARG A 79 3.31 1.20 1.83
N ALA A 80 3.02 2.44 1.42
CA ALA A 80 2.05 2.72 0.36
C ALA A 80 2.57 2.36 -1.04
N LEU A 81 3.89 2.28 -1.22
CA LEU A 81 4.53 1.91 -2.48
C LEU A 81 5.01 0.47 -2.52
N GLY A 82 4.98 -0.25 -1.39
CA GLY A 82 5.52 -1.61 -1.27
C GLY A 82 4.89 -2.60 -2.25
N LEU A 83 3.57 -2.56 -2.44
CA LEU A 83 2.88 -3.42 -3.41
C LEU A 83 3.27 -3.11 -4.85
N THR A 84 3.45 -1.83 -5.19
CA THR A 84 3.91 -1.39 -6.50
C THR A 84 5.33 -1.84 -6.79
N GLU A 85 6.24 -1.64 -5.85
CA GLU A 85 7.62 -2.10 -5.97
C GLU A 85 7.68 -3.62 -6.11
N ALA A 86 6.89 -4.35 -5.32
CA ALA A 86 6.77 -5.80 -5.44
C ALA A 86 6.26 -6.21 -6.82
N ALA A 87 5.20 -5.59 -7.32
CA ALA A 87 4.62 -5.95 -8.61
C ALA A 87 5.60 -5.71 -9.77
N ARG A 88 6.34 -4.59 -9.75
CA ARG A 88 7.40 -4.30 -10.75
C ARG A 88 8.54 -5.32 -10.65
N PHE A 89 8.96 -5.68 -9.44
CA PHE A 89 9.99 -6.69 -9.22
C PHE A 89 9.55 -8.09 -9.68
N VAL A 90 8.31 -8.47 -9.39
CA VAL A 90 7.72 -9.73 -9.86
C VAL A 90 7.73 -9.77 -11.40
N GLN A 91 7.24 -8.72 -12.06
CA GLN A 91 7.18 -8.65 -13.52
C GLN A 91 8.54 -8.87 -14.20
N SER A 92 9.62 -8.31 -13.65
CA SER A 92 10.96 -8.48 -14.20
C SER A 92 11.53 -9.89 -14.02
N HIS A 93 10.92 -10.73 -13.18
CA HIS A 93 11.42 -12.06 -12.80
C HIS A 93 10.44 -13.21 -13.07
N LEU A 94 9.29 -12.94 -13.72
CA LEU A 94 8.31 -13.98 -14.09
C LEU A 94 8.90 -15.09 -14.97
N GLY A 95 9.93 -14.78 -15.77
CA GLY A 95 10.56 -15.74 -16.68
C GLY A 95 11.73 -16.53 -16.09
N THR A 96 12.16 -16.24 -14.86
CA THR A 96 13.42 -16.75 -14.29
C THR A 96 13.28 -17.40 -12.92
N SER A 97 12.10 -17.31 -12.32
CA SER A 97 11.79 -17.83 -10.98
C SER A 97 10.63 -18.81 -11.04
N GLU A 98 10.69 -19.87 -10.23
CA GLU A 98 9.61 -20.86 -10.16
C GLU A 98 8.58 -20.47 -9.10
N ALA A 99 9.06 -19.91 -7.98
CA ALA A 99 8.23 -19.45 -6.88
C ALA A 99 8.82 -18.19 -6.23
N MET A 100 7.97 -17.50 -5.49
CA MET A 100 8.30 -16.28 -4.77
C MET A 100 7.70 -16.34 -3.37
N LEU A 101 8.41 -15.81 -2.40
CA LEU A 101 7.95 -15.68 -1.04
C LEU A 101 7.66 -14.21 -0.73
N PHE A 102 6.51 -13.98 -0.11
CA PHE A 102 6.04 -12.65 0.28
C PHE A 102 5.89 -12.61 1.80
N SER A 103 6.54 -11.66 2.46
CA SER A 103 6.27 -11.38 3.87
C SER A 103 5.20 -10.29 3.98
N TYR A 104 4.07 -10.63 4.58
CA TYR A 104 2.93 -9.72 4.75
C TYR A 104 2.30 -9.87 6.14
N ASP A 105 1.57 -8.83 6.56
CA ASP A 105 0.88 -8.81 7.85
C ASP A 105 -0.61 -8.65 7.65
N VAL A 106 -1.39 -9.57 8.22
CA VAL A 106 -2.84 -9.58 8.11
C VAL A 106 -3.43 -8.97 9.36
N SER A 107 -3.97 -7.76 9.23
CA SER A 107 -4.64 -7.06 10.31
C SER A 107 -6.15 -6.95 10.08
N ASP A 108 -6.88 -6.76 11.18
CA ASP A 108 -8.30 -6.45 11.15
C ASP A 108 -8.56 -5.13 10.40
N ASP A 109 -9.73 -5.05 9.77
CA ASP A 109 -10.20 -3.79 9.21
C ASP A 109 -10.47 -2.77 10.31
N VAL A 110 -9.86 -1.59 10.19
CA VAL A 110 -10.04 -0.52 11.18
C VAL A 110 -11.34 0.25 10.89
N PRO A 111 -12.29 0.30 11.83
CA PRO A 111 -13.53 1.05 11.65
C PRO A 111 -13.28 2.54 11.39
N TRP A 112 -14.23 3.19 10.72
CA TRP A 112 -14.13 4.61 10.39
C TRP A 112 -13.82 5.50 11.60
N SER A 113 -14.50 5.27 12.73
CA SER A 113 -14.33 6.06 13.95
C SER A 113 -12.92 5.96 14.52
N GLU A 114 -12.30 4.78 14.42
CA GLU A 114 -10.95 4.53 14.88
C GLU A 114 -9.92 5.13 13.93
N ARG A 115 -10.08 4.97 12.61
CA ARG A 115 -9.23 5.65 11.61
C ARG A 115 -9.26 7.18 11.79
N ALA A 116 -10.45 7.75 11.96
CA ALA A 116 -10.64 9.17 12.24
C ALA A 116 -9.93 9.60 13.54
N SER A 117 -9.99 8.78 14.58
CA SER A 117 -9.32 9.05 15.85
C SER A 117 -7.80 8.98 15.72
N ILE A 118 -7.27 7.99 15.00
CA ILE A 118 -5.84 7.85 14.71
C ILE A 118 -5.32 9.08 13.95
N LEU A 119 -6.02 9.52 12.89
CA LEU A 119 -5.62 10.72 12.13
C LEU A 119 -5.59 11.98 12.99
N ARG A 120 -6.59 12.19 13.86
CA ARG A 120 -6.61 13.33 14.80
C ARG A 120 -5.49 13.26 15.81
N ALA A 121 -5.18 12.06 16.30
CA ALA A 121 -4.15 11.83 17.30
C ALA A 121 -2.72 11.91 16.74
N LYS A 122 -2.55 11.74 15.42
CA LYS A 122 -1.24 11.73 14.77
C LYS A 122 -0.59 13.12 14.82
N PRO A 123 0.42 13.35 15.68
CA PRO A 123 0.93 14.69 15.95
C PRO A 123 1.60 15.35 14.75
N SER A 124 2.13 14.53 13.84
CA SER A 124 2.76 14.98 12.59
C SER A 124 1.78 15.53 11.56
N LEU A 125 0.49 15.19 11.65
CA LEU A 125 -0.53 15.62 10.70
C LEU A 125 -1.41 16.73 11.24
N ARG A 126 -1.71 16.72 12.55
CA ARG A 126 -2.69 17.63 13.17
C ARG A 126 -3.98 17.72 12.36
N ALA A 127 -4.48 16.57 11.88
CA ALA A 127 -5.57 16.51 10.94
C ALA A 127 -6.85 17.08 11.56
N GLN A 128 -7.52 17.97 10.82
CA GLN A 128 -8.84 18.48 11.14
C GLN A 128 -9.87 17.70 10.34
N LEU A 129 -10.84 17.10 11.02
CA LEU A 129 -11.91 16.34 10.40
C LEU A 129 -13.22 17.08 10.57
N THR A 130 -13.90 17.39 9.46
CA THR A 130 -15.20 18.06 9.47
C THR A 130 -16.34 17.05 9.69
N SER A 131 -17.56 17.56 9.91
CA SER A 131 -18.77 16.75 9.99
C SER A 131 -19.16 16.08 8.66
N GLU A 132 -18.55 16.51 7.55
CA GLU A 132 -18.81 16.03 6.18
C GLU A 132 -17.75 15.03 5.72
N ASN A 133 -17.01 14.42 6.65
CA ASN A 133 -15.90 13.50 6.38
C ASN A 133 -14.71 14.11 5.61
N GLN A 134 -14.64 15.43 5.52
CA GLN A 134 -13.47 16.09 4.94
C GLN A 134 -12.32 16.08 5.95
N VAL A 135 -11.12 15.80 5.45
CA VAL A 135 -9.88 15.79 6.19
C VAL A 135 -9.00 16.92 5.66
N HIS A 136 -8.55 17.78 6.56
CA HIS A 136 -7.65 18.87 6.24
C HIS A 136 -6.37 18.71 7.05
N VAL A 137 -5.23 18.80 6.37
CA VAL A 137 -3.90 18.73 6.98
C VAL A 137 -3.08 19.92 6.50
N THR A 138 -2.41 20.60 7.42
CA THR A 138 -1.48 21.68 7.10
C THR A 138 -0.11 21.34 7.64
N VAL A 139 0.88 21.29 6.75
CA VAL A 139 2.27 20.90 7.04
C VAL A 139 3.24 21.77 6.25
N THR A 140 4.50 21.79 6.66
CA THR A 140 5.54 22.64 6.05
C THR A 140 6.61 21.82 5.37
N GLY A 141 7.05 22.27 4.20
CA GLY A 141 8.14 21.69 3.44
C GLY A 141 7.97 20.21 3.15
N ALA A 142 9.06 19.45 3.24
CA ALA A 142 9.10 18.04 2.89
C ALA A 142 8.12 17.15 3.70
N ALA A 143 7.61 17.61 4.85
CA ALA A 143 6.60 16.89 5.61
C ALA A 143 5.29 16.69 4.82
N ALA A 144 5.03 17.50 3.79
CA ALA A 144 3.90 17.35 2.88
C ALA A 144 3.87 15.99 2.16
N LEU A 145 5.04 15.43 1.83
CA LEU A 145 5.12 14.11 1.17
C LEU A 145 4.65 13.00 2.11
N GLN A 146 5.14 12.99 3.35
CA GLN A 146 4.71 12.01 4.35
C GLN A 146 3.23 12.19 4.71
N ALA A 147 2.75 13.43 4.76
CA ALA A 147 1.34 13.71 5.01
C ALA A 147 0.42 13.12 3.93
N ALA A 148 0.80 13.25 2.64
CA ALA A 148 0.04 12.66 1.54
C ALA A 148 -0.03 11.12 1.67
N VAL A 149 1.11 10.48 1.91
CA VAL A 149 1.20 9.02 2.12
C VAL A 149 0.36 8.59 3.32
N ASP A 150 0.49 9.29 4.44
CA ASP A 150 -0.24 8.96 5.67
C ASP A 150 -1.76 9.08 5.48
N LEU A 151 -2.23 10.15 4.82
CA LEU A 151 -3.65 10.34 4.54
C LEU A 151 -4.20 9.21 3.68
N VAL A 152 -3.52 8.91 2.57
CA VAL A 152 -3.92 7.85 1.66
C VAL A 152 -3.92 6.49 2.37
N TRP A 153 -2.95 6.21 3.24
CA TRP A 153 -2.94 5.00 4.07
C TRP A 153 -4.17 4.87 4.97
N HIS A 154 -4.66 5.97 5.54
CA HIS A 154 -5.86 5.97 6.38
C HIS A 154 -7.17 6.04 5.58
N HIS A 155 -7.12 5.66 4.29
CA HIS A 155 -8.23 5.66 3.34
C HIS A 155 -8.87 7.04 3.18
N VAL A 156 -8.02 8.07 3.12
CA VAL A 156 -8.43 9.39 2.66
C VAL A 156 -8.19 9.47 1.17
N ARG A 157 -9.25 9.78 0.42
CA ARG A 157 -9.15 10.16 -0.98
C ARG A 157 -8.72 11.61 -1.05
N LEU A 158 -7.55 11.90 -1.60
CA LEU A 158 -7.10 13.27 -1.77
C LEU A 158 -7.94 13.93 -2.86
N VAL A 159 -8.39 15.15 -2.61
CA VAL A 159 -9.19 15.95 -3.56
C VAL A 159 -8.46 17.18 -4.02
N GLN A 160 -7.61 17.75 -3.15
CA GLN A 160 -6.92 18.99 -3.44
C GLN A 160 -5.65 19.09 -2.61
N VAL A 161 -4.58 19.62 -3.20
CA VAL A 161 -3.38 20.06 -2.49
C VAL A 161 -3.04 21.47 -2.92
N SER A 162 -2.75 22.35 -1.97
CA SER A 162 -2.40 23.75 -2.27
C SER A 162 -1.19 24.20 -1.44
N VAL A 163 -0.50 25.22 -1.93
CA VAL A 163 0.50 25.96 -1.15
C VAL A 163 -0.07 27.30 -0.75
N VAL A 164 0.14 27.71 0.49
CA VAL A 164 -0.33 29.00 1.01
C VAL A 164 0.24 30.14 0.15
N ARG A 165 -0.67 30.92 -0.46
CA ARG A 165 -0.37 32.01 -1.42
C ARG A 165 0.34 31.54 -2.70
N GLY A 166 0.26 30.26 -3.02
CA GLY A 166 0.85 29.66 -4.20
C GLY A 166 -0.20 28.99 -5.08
N GLU A 167 0.27 27.95 -5.75
CA GLU A 167 -0.51 27.13 -6.65
C GLU A 167 -1.33 26.05 -5.93
N THR A 168 -2.32 25.55 -6.66
CA THR A 168 -3.25 24.51 -6.23
C THR A 168 -3.31 23.41 -7.28
N LEU A 169 -3.18 22.17 -6.82
CA LEU A 169 -3.48 20.96 -7.56
C LEU A 169 -4.88 20.46 -7.17
N GLU A 170 -5.80 20.44 -8.13
CA GLU A 170 -7.08 19.74 -8.01
C GLU A 170 -6.95 18.31 -8.53
N LEU A 171 -7.40 17.33 -7.74
CA LEU A 171 -7.36 15.92 -8.11
C LEU A 171 -8.75 15.48 -8.59
N THR A 172 -8.84 15.01 -9.82
CA THR A 172 -10.12 14.61 -10.42
C THR A 172 -10.69 13.35 -9.75
N GLY A 173 -12.02 13.24 -9.77
CA GLY A 173 -12.77 12.09 -9.24
C GLY A 173 -12.66 10.81 -10.07
N ASP A 174 -11.97 10.84 -11.21
CA ASP A 174 -11.86 9.69 -12.11
C ASP A 174 -10.61 8.84 -11.84
N SER A 175 -9.64 9.38 -11.09
CA SER A 175 -8.39 8.67 -10.75
C SER A 175 -8.52 7.87 -9.47
N GLY A 176 -7.91 6.68 -9.44
CA GLY A 176 -7.81 5.83 -8.27
C GLY A 176 -6.91 6.42 -7.17
N ARG A 177 -6.97 5.85 -5.97
CA ARG A 177 -6.22 6.33 -4.79
C ARG A 177 -4.70 6.30 -5.01
N TYR A 178 -4.19 5.28 -5.68
CA TYR A 178 -2.77 5.20 -6.01
C TYR A 178 -2.34 6.33 -6.96
N GLU A 179 -3.07 6.53 -8.06
CA GLU A 179 -2.76 7.55 -9.06
C GLU A 179 -2.83 8.96 -8.46
N GLN A 180 -3.80 9.20 -7.58
CA GLN A 180 -3.90 10.46 -6.84
C GLN A 180 -2.70 10.69 -5.92
N LEU A 181 -2.19 9.65 -5.24
CA LEU A 181 -0.98 9.74 -4.42
C LEU A 181 0.26 10.05 -5.27
N GLU A 182 0.40 9.37 -6.41
CA GLU A 182 1.51 9.60 -7.34
C GLU A 182 1.50 11.02 -7.88
N GLN A 183 0.37 11.49 -8.40
CA GLN A 183 0.19 12.85 -8.91
C GLN A 183 0.49 13.89 -7.81
N THR A 184 -0.06 13.67 -6.61
CA THR A 184 0.14 14.56 -5.47
C THR A 184 1.62 14.66 -5.07
N THR A 185 2.28 13.51 -4.87
CA THR A 185 3.67 13.52 -4.41
C THR A 185 4.63 14.03 -5.48
N ALA A 186 4.35 13.78 -6.76
CA ALA A 186 5.11 14.36 -7.86
C ALA A 186 4.99 15.89 -7.87
N TRP A 187 3.77 16.41 -7.75
CA TRP A 187 3.53 17.85 -7.70
C TRP A 187 4.19 18.50 -6.47
N ILE A 188 4.02 17.93 -5.27
CA ILE A 188 4.68 18.45 -4.05
C ILE A 188 6.20 18.51 -4.24
N ARG A 189 6.83 17.48 -4.81
CA ARG A 189 8.28 17.47 -5.06
C ARG A 189 8.69 18.62 -5.98
N ASP A 190 7.92 18.87 -7.04
CA ASP A 190 8.16 19.97 -7.98
C ASP A 190 8.10 21.33 -7.25
N VAL A 191 7.03 21.57 -6.49
CA VAL A 191 6.87 22.82 -5.73
C VAL A 191 8.00 23.03 -4.71
N LEU A 192 8.44 21.96 -4.04
CA LEU A 192 9.53 22.01 -3.07
C LEU A 192 10.87 22.44 -3.68
N THR A 193 11.07 22.28 -5.00
CA THR A 193 12.29 22.78 -5.67
C THR A 193 12.38 24.30 -5.65
N GLY A 194 11.23 25.00 -5.75
CA GLY A 194 11.14 26.46 -5.71
C GLY A 194 10.82 27.01 -4.32
N MET A 195 10.10 26.26 -3.49
CA MET A 195 9.65 26.68 -2.15
C MET A 195 9.88 25.57 -1.10
N PRO A 196 11.12 25.33 -0.66
CA PRO A 196 11.45 24.24 0.27
C PRO A 196 10.72 24.31 1.62
N ASP A 197 10.42 25.53 2.09
CA ASP A 197 9.74 25.79 3.37
C ASP A 197 8.25 26.18 3.19
N GLY A 198 7.69 25.92 1.99
CA GLY A 198 6.30 26.22 1.68
C GLY A 198 5.32 25.55 2.66
N GLN A 199 4.25 26.25 3.01
CA GLN A 199 3.17 25.66 3.81
C GLN A 199 2.15 25.02 2.87
N PHE A 200 2.01 23.71 2.97
CA PHE A 200 1.09 22.89 2.18
C PHE A 200 -0.20 22.64 2.95
N CYS A 201 -1.32 22.73 2.25
CA CYS A 201 -2.65 22.37 2.72
C CYS A 201 -3.16 21.20 1.87
N LEU A 202 -3.30 20.03 2.48
CA LEU A 202 -3.85 18.83 1.86
C LEU A 202 -5.30 18.66 2.31
N MET A 203 -6.19 18.51 1.34
CA MET A 203 -7.62 18.25 1.56
C MET A 203 -8.00 16.92 0.92
N GLY A 204 -8.80 16.15 1.65
CA GLY A 204 -9.33 14.88 1.17
C GLY A 204 -10.66 14.53 1.82
N THR A 205 -11.25 13.43 1.37
CA THR A 205 -12.47 12.85 1.94
C THR A 205 -12.14 11.49 2.51
N MET A 206 -12.48 11.25 3.77
CA MET A 206 -12.33 9.93 4.37
C MET A 206 -13.36 8.98 3.76
N LEU A 207 -12.87 7.92 3.11
CA LEU A 207 -13.72 6.95 2.44
C LEU A 207 -14.36 5.99 3.45
N SER A 208 -15.57 5.55 3.10
CA SER A 208 -16.18 4.37 3.70
C SER A 208 -15.29 3.16 3.39
N TYR A 209 -15.13 2.29 4.40
CA TYR A 209 -14.31 1.09 4.24
C TYR A 209 -15.22 -0.11 3.96
N THR A 210 -14.93 -0.82 2.86
CA THR A 210 -15.51 -2.12 2.53
C THR A 210 -14.39 -3.10 2.29
N SER A 211 -14.55 -4.35 2.74
CA SER A 211 -13.64 -5.44 2.39
C SER A 211 -14.45 -6.52 1.68
N PRO A 212 -14.10 -6.90 0.44
CA PRO A 212 -12.94 -6.41 -0.33
C PRO A 212 -13.08 -4.94 -0.78
N LEU A 213 -11.94 -4.26 -1.01
CA LEU A 213 -11.90 -2.87 -1.48
C LEU A 213 -12.26 -2.76 -2.96
N PRO A 214 -13.00 -1.72 -3.38
CA PRO A 214 -13.14 -1.36 -4.78
C PRO A 214 -11.78 -1.07 -5.45
N GLU A 215 -11.63 -1.40 -6.73
CA GLU A 215 -10.36 -1.28 -7.47
C GLU A 215 -9.79 0.14 -7.47
N ASP A 216 -10.64 1.16 -7.56
CA ASP A 216 -10.26 2.57 -7.49
C ASP A 216 -9.71 2.99 -6.12
N GLN A 217 -9.80 2.12 -5.11
CA GLN A 217 -9.25 2.33 -3.78
C GLN A 217 -7.97 1.55 -3.50
N TRP A 218 -7.51 0.70 -4.43
CA TRP A 218 -6.31 -0.09 -4.24
C TRP A 218 -5.06 0.80 -4.22
N LEU A 219 -4.09 0.48 -3.36
CA LEU A 219 -2.75 1.05 -3.39
C LEU A 219 -1.86 0.26 -4.35
N LEU A 220 -2.35 0.07 -5.57
CA LEU A 220 -1.70 -0.63 -6.66
C LEU A 220 -2.03 0.09 -7.98
N PRO A 221 -1.05 0.38 -8.85
CA PRO A 221 -1.27 1.01 -10.13
C PRO A 221 -2.26 0.26 -11.02
N SER A 222 -3.07 0.99 -11.77
CA SER A 222 -4.07 0.43 -12.70
C SER A 222 -3.49 -0.48 -13.80
N ASP A 223 -2.26 -0.25 -14.25
CA ASP A 223 -1.57 -1.13 -15.22
C ASP A 223 -1.18 -2.49 -14.59
N LEU A 224 -0.96 -2.49 -13.27
CA LEU A 224 -0.64 -3.67 -12.49
C LEU A 224 -1.89 -4.36 -11.93
N SER A 225 -3.05 -3.70 -11.93
CA SER A 225 -4.35 -4.26 -11.50
C SER A 225 -5.07 -5.08 -12.58
N ARG A 226 -4.80 -4.80 -13.87
CA ARG A 226 -5.54 -5.39 -15.02
C ARG A 226 -4.88 -6.57 -15.74
N THR A 227 -3.60 -6.87 -15.45
CA THR A 227 -2.75 -7.87 -16.14
C THR A 227 -3.12 -9.33 -15.89
#